data_AF-A0A1H7SB43-F1
#
_entry.id   AF-A0A1H7SB43-F1
#
_cell.length_a   1.000
_cell.length_b   1.000
_cell.length_c   1.000
_cell.angle_alpha   90.00
_cell.angle_beta   90.00
_cell.angle_gamma   90.00
#
_symmetry.space_group_name_H-M   'P 1'
#
loop_
_entity.id
_entity.type
_entity.pdbx_description
1 polymer ?
#
loop_
_entity_poly.entity_id
_entity_poly.type
_entity_poly.pdbx_seq_one_letter_code
_entity_poly.pdbx_strand_id
1 'polypeptide(L)'
;MTKPYSINVTHRAAAQIQRLAAWWQLNRPAASDAVSIELERAFALLAISPNLGTFARNAKLAGVRRIHLAKIHHHLYYRVRADAVDVLALWHTSRGNAPPV
;
A
#
# COMPACT_ATOMS: atom_id res chain seq x y z
N MET A 1 1.13 24.99 9.63
CA MET A 1 0.44 23.76 9.19
C MET A 1 1.35 23.06 8.18
N THR A 2 1.82 21.85 8.46
CA THR A 2 2.67 21.09 7.53
C THR A 2 1.84 20.66 6.33
N LYS A 3 2.32 20.92 5.12
CA LYS A 3 1.61 20.52 3.87
C LYS A 3 1.49 18.99 3.83
N PRO A 4 0.32 18.42 3.47
CA PRO A 4 0.18 16.97 3.29
C PRO A 4 1.15 16.45 2.22
N TYR A 5 1.66 15.24 2.43
CA TYR A 5 2.48 14.55 1.45
C TYR A 5 1.64 14.12 0.26
N SER A 6 2.13 14.36 -0.95
CA SER A 6 1.51 13.85 -2.18
C SER A 6 1.64 12.32 -2.23
N ILE A 7 0.59 11.61 -2.65
CA ILE A 7 0.66 10.16 -2.84
C ILE A 7 0.91 9.84 -4.32
N ASN A 8 2.03 9.21 -4.61
CA ASN A 8 2.39 8.75 -5.95
C ASN A 8 2.28 7.23 -6.02
N VAL A 9 1.49 6.71 -6.96
CA VAL A 9 1.37 5.26 -7.16
C VAL A 9 2.24 4.85 -8.35
N THR A 10 3.22 4.00 -8.11
CA THR A 10 4.05 3.46 -9.20
C THR A 10 3.20 2.61 -10.16
N HIS A 11 3.62 2.50 -11.42
CA HIS A 11 2.90 1.69 -12.41
C HIS A 11 2.72 0.23 -11.96
N ARG A 12 3.74 -0.35 -11.32
CA ARG A 12 3.68 -1.69 -10.73
C ARG A 12 2.63 -1.79 -9.63
N ALA A 13 2.62 -0.85 -8.68
CA ALA A 13 1.63 -0.81 -7.62
C ALA A 13 0.21 -0.64 -8.17
N ALA A 14 0.02 0.24 -9.15
CA ALA A 14 -1.27 0.46 -9.81
C ALA A 14 -1.80 -0.83 -10.43
N ALA A 15 -0.97 -1.58 -11.16
CA ALA A 15 -1.36 -2.86 -11.75
C ALA A 15 -1.73 -3.92 -10.69
N GLN A 16 -1.04 -3.93 -9.55
CA GLN A 16 -1.36 -4.82 -8.43
C GLN A 16 -2.69 -4.47 -7.76
N ILE A 17 -2.93 -3.17 -7.52
CA ILE A 17 -4.18 -2.65 -6.96
C ILE A 17 -5.35 -3.00 -7.88
N GLN A 18 -5.23 -2.72 -9.18
CA GLN A 18 -6.27 -3.03 -10.17
C GLN A 18 -6.59 -4.52 -10.21
N ARG A 19 -5.57 -5.38 -10.22
CA ARG A 19 -5.75 -6.84 -10.22
C ARG A 19 -6.46 -7.32 -8.95
N LEU A 20 -6.07 -6.80 -7.79
CA LEU A 20 -6.72 -7.17 -6.53
C LEU A 20 -8.17 -6.69 -6.50
N ALA A 21 -8.44 -5.44 -6.89
CA ALA A 21 -9.78 -4.88 -6.92
C ALA A 21 -10.71 -5.69 -7.84
N ALA A 22 -10.25 -6.01 -9.06
CA ALA A 22 -11.02 -6.84 -10.00
C ALA A 22 -11.29 -8.25 -9.45
N TRP A 23 -10.28 -8.89 -8.85
CA TRP A 23 -10.48 -10.19 -8.20
C TRP A 23 -11.48 -10.09 -7.04
N TRP A 24 -11.41 -9.04 -6.23
CA TRP A 24 -12.28 -8.86 -5.08
C TRP A 24 -13.74 -8.63 -5.50
N GLN A 25 -13.99 -7.80 -6.51
CA GLN A 25 -15.32 -7.59 -7.06
C GLN A 25 -15.96 -8.89 -7.55
N LEU A 26 -15.18 -9.74 -8.24
CA LEU A 26 -15.67 -11.01 -8.77
C LEU A 26 -15.90 -12.07 -7.68
N ASN A 27 -15.01 -12.16 -6.68
CA ASN A 27 -14.97 -13.27 -5.74
C ASN A 27 -15.60 -12.94 -4.37
N ARG A 28 -15.88 -11.66 -4.10
CA ARG A 28 -16.40 -11.14 -2.82
C ARG A 28 -17.46 -10.05 -3.06
N PRO A 29 -18.58 -10.38 -3.73
CA PRO A 29 -19.59 -9.39 -4.12
C PRO A 29 -20.23 -8.65 -2.93
N ALA A 30 -20.34 -9.30 -1.76
CA ALA A 30 -20.85 -8.68 -0.53
C ALA A 30 -19.93 -7.59 0.06
N ALA A 31 -18.70 -7.46 -0.44
CA ALA A 31 -17.72 -6.47 0.00
C ALA A 31 -16.86 -5.98 -1.18
N SER A 32 -17.50 -5.70 -2.31
CA SER A 32 -16.86 -5.40 -3.61
C SER A 32 -15.99 -4.13 -3.60
N ASP A 33 -16.24 -3.23 -2.66
CA ASP A 33 -15.54 -1.96 -2.45
C ASP A 33 -14.45 -2.01 -1.35
N ALA A 34 -14.23 -3.18 -0.73
CA ALA A 34 -13.34 -3.28 0.42
C ALA A 34 -11.90 -2.85 0.10
N VAL A 35 -11.43 -3.13 -1.12
CA VAL A 35 -10.08 -2.76 -1.56
C VAL A 35 -9.95 -1.25 -1.70
N SER A 36 -10.92 -0.57 -2.32
CA SER A 36 -10.87 0.89 -2.51
C SER A 36 -10.99 1.61 -1.17
N ILE A 37 -11.91 1.19 -0.30
CA ILE A 37 -12.10 1.80 1.03
C ILE A 37 -10.83 1.68 1.88
N GLU A 38 -10.19 0.51 1.87
CA GLU A 38 -8.99 0.27 2.67
C GLU A 38 -7.80 1.08 2.14
N LEU A 39 -7.66 1.21 0.81
CA LEU A 39 -6.62 2.03 0.18
C LEU A 39 -6.84 3.52 0.40
N GLU A 40 -8.09 4.01 0.35
CA GLU A 40 -8.42 5.40 0.61
C GLU A 40 -8.01 5.81 2.04
N ARG A 41 -8.38 4.98 3.02
CA ARG A 41 -7.97 5.17 4.43
C ARG A 41 -6.46 5.15 4.59
N ALA A 42 -5.78 4.20 3.93
CA ALA A 42 -4.33 4.11 3.95
C ALA A 42 -3.67 5.35 3.36
N PHE A 43 -4.15 5.85 2.23
CA PHE A 43 -3.58 7.03 1.56
C PHE A 43 -3.81 8.31 2.35
N ALA A 44 -5.01 8.51 2.90
CA ALA A 44 -5.30 9.64 3.79
C ALA A 44 -4.37 9.66 5.00
N LEU A 45 -4.12 8.50 5.61
CA LEU A 45 -3.21 8.35 6.74
C LEU A 45 -1.75 8.64 6.35
N LEU A 46 -1.29 8.10 5.22
CA LEU A 46 0.09 8.28 4.76
C LEU A 46 0.38 9.72 4.30
N ALA A 47 -0.62 10.44 3.79
CA ALA A 47 -0.48 11.85 3.43
C ALA A 47 -0.19 12.74 4.66
N ILE A 48 -0.68 12.35 5.84
CA ILE A 48 -0.52 13.12 7.09
C ILE A 48 0.66 12.59 7.93
N SER A 49 0.82 11.27 8.00
CA SER A 49 1.77 10.59 8.89
C SER A 49 2.57 9.51 8.13
N PRO A 50 3.44 9.90 7.18
CA PRO A 50 4.17 8.95 6.33
C PRO A 50 5.15 8.07 7.11
N ASN A 51 5.56 8.45 8.33
CA ASN A 51 6.49 7.68 9.15
C ASN A 51 5.83 6.58 10.00
N LEU A 52 4.50 6.44 9.96
CA LEU A 52 3.76 5.46 10.77
C LEU A 52 4.10 4.00 10.43
N GLY A 53 4.39 3.70 9.16
CA GLY A 53 4.69 2.34 8.72
C GLY A 53 6.02 1.81 9.26
N THR A 54 6.06 0.51 9.56
CA THR A 54 7.28 -0.18 10.00
C THR A 54 8.21 -0.38 8.82
N PHE A 55 9.53 -0.29 9.05
CA PHE A 55 10.51 -0.62 8.03
C PHE A 55 10.36 -2.06 7.54
N ALA A 56 10.49 -2.25 6.23
CA ALA A 56 10.57 -3.57 5.63
C ALA A 56 11.87 -4.25 6.09
N ARG A 57 11.76 -5.52 6.50
CA ARG A 57 12.89 -6.26 7.11
C ARG A 57 13.92 -6.79 6.10
N ASN A 58 13.68 -6.62 4.80
CA ASN A 58 14.57 -7.12 3.76
C ASN A 58 15.64 -6.06 3.45
N ALA A 59 16.93 -6.44 3.43
CA ALA A 59 18.04 -5.55 3.12
C ALA A 59 17.92 -4.90 1.71
N LYS A 60 17.32 -5.60 0.74
CA LYS A 60 17.02 -5.05 -0.59
C LYS A 60 15.95 -3.95 -0.56
N LEU A 61 15.24 -3.80 0.56
CA LEU A 61 14.16 -2.84 0.78
C LEU A 61 14.57 -1.72 1.76
N ALA A 62 15.85 -1.37 1.80
CA ALA A 62 16.35 -0.28 2.64
C ALA A 62 15.55 1.02 2.37
N GLY A 63 15.07 1.65 3.45
CA GLY A 63 14.25 2.87 3.37
C GLY A 63 12.80 2.65 2.94
N VAL A 64 12.37 1.41 2.68
CA VAL A 64 10.98 1.06 2.40
C VAL A 64 10.26 0.77 3.72
N ARG A 65 9.05 1.31 3.83
CA ARG A 65 8.12 1.06 4.93
C ARG A 65 6.95 0.22 4.44
N ARG A 66 6.26 -0.42 5.39
CA ARG A 66 5.00 -1.11 5.14
C ARG A 66 3.97 -0.83 6.21
N ILE A 67 2.70 -0.78 5.80
CA ILE A 67 1.54 -0.87 6.68
C ILE A 67 0.73 -2.12 6.34
N HIS A 68 0.05 -2.68 7.33
CA HIS A 68 -0.84 -3.82 7.15
C HIS A 68 -2.28 -3.34 6.94
N LEU A 69 -2.85 -3.71 5.80
CA LEU A 69 -4.25 -3.48 5.43
C LEU A 69 -5.04 -4.72 5.83
N ALA A 70 -5.47 -4.75 7.09
CA ALA A 70 -5.98 -5.96 7.74
C ALA A 70 -7.25 -6.50 7.07
N LYS A 71 -8.13 -5.61 6.60
CA LYS A 71 -9.42 -6.00 5.99
C LYS A 71 -9.24 -6.82 4.71
N ILE A 72 -8.15 -6.58 3.99
CA ILE A 72 -7.83 -7.26 2.74
C ILE A 72 -6.64 -8.22 2.87
N HIS A 73 -6.02 -8.34 4.04
CA HIS A 73 -4.82 -9.17 4.29
C HIS A 73 -3.65 -8.86 3.34
N HIS A 74 -3.39 -7.58 3.08
CA HIS A 74 -2.25 -7.14 2.27
C HIS A 74 -1.34 -6.18 3.04
N HIS A 75 -0.07 -6.16 2.68
CA HIS A 75 0.85 -5.11 3.02
C HIS A 75 0.93 -4.10 1.89
N LEU A 76 0.84 -2.81 2.23
CA LEU A 76 1.15 -1.71 1.34
C LEU A 76 2.61 -1.29 1.59
N TYR A 77 3.46 -1.48 0.59
CA TYR A 77 4.87 -1.08 0.62
C TYR A 77 5.04 0.30 0.00
N TYR A 78 5.74 1.18 0.70
CA TYR A 78 5.93 2.56 0.26
C TYR A 78 7.27 3.13 0.73
N ARG A 79 7.68 4.25 0.13
CA ARG A 79 8.85 5.00 0.56
C ARG A 79 8.47 6.47 0.75
N VAL A 80 9.08 7.09 1.76
CA VAL A 80 8.91 8.52 2.05
C VAL A 80 10.00 9.30 1.32
N ARG A 81 9.60 10.34 0.58
CA ARG A 81 10.46 11.37 -0.02
C ARG A 81 10.26 12.70 0.71
N ALA A 82 10.90 13.77 0.27
CA ALA A 82 10.85 15.08 0.94
C ALA A 82 9.42 15.59 1.17
N ASP A 83 8.53 15.43 0.19
CA ASP A 83 7.15 15.94 0.21
C ASP A 83 6.14 14.96 -0.43
N ALA A 84 6.56 13.71 -0.64
CA ALA A 84 5.75 12.69 -1.27
C ALA A 84 5.91 11.30 -0.63
N VAL A 85 4.90 10.47 -0.81
CA VAL A 85 4.91 9.04 -0.51
C VAL A 85 4.76 8.28 -1.82
N ASP A 86 5.77 7.50 -2.17
CA ASP A 86 5.69 6.63 -3.34
C ASP A 86 5.22 5.24 -2.91
N VAL A 87 4.07 4.82 -3.42
CA VAL A 87 3.52 3.48 -3.25
C VAL A 87 4.19 2.54 -4.25
N LEU A 88 4.90 1.55 -3.73
CA LEU A 88 5.77 0.66 -4.49
C LEU A 88 5.11 -0.69 -4.80
N ALA A 89 4.33 -1.22 -3.87
CA ALA A 89 3.61 -2.48 -4.07
C ALA A 89 2.43 -2.68 -3.09
N LEU A 90 1.47 -3.48 -3.53
CA LEU A 90 0.45 -4.11 -2.71
C LEU A 90 0.69 -5.63 -2.72
N TRP A 91 0.93 -6.21 -1.55
CA TRP A 91 1.45 -7.58 -1.45
C TRP A 91 0.70 -8.41 -0.41
N HIS A 92 0.19 -9.57 -0.80
CA HIS A 92 -0.57 -10.44 0.10
C HIS A 92 0.31 -10.95 1.26
N THR A 93 -0.23 -10.98 2.48
CA THR A 93 0.52 -11.35 3.70
C THR A 93 1.03 -12.79 3.70
N SER A 94 0.35 -13.71 3.03
CA SER A 94 0.76 -15.13 2.93
C SER A 94 1.89 -15.39 1.93
N ARG A 95 2.30 -14.40 1.13
CA ARG A 95 3.44 -14.58 0.22
C ARG A 95 4.72 -14.59 1.06
N GLY A 96 5.31 -15.77 1.22
CA GLY A 96 6.48 -16.01 2.09
C GLY A 96 7.75 -15.20 1.76
N ASN A 97 7.73 -14.37 0.71
CA ASN A 97 8.80 -13.45 0.32
C ASN A 97 8.27 -12.02 0.20
N ALA A 98 9.15 -11.03 0.38
CA ALA A 98 8.83 -9.63 0.12
C ALA A 98 8.64 -9.36 -1.40
N PRO A 99 7.90 -8.32 -1.81
CA PRO A 99 7.75 -8.00 -3.22
C PRO A 99 9.09 -7.59 -3.83
N PRO A 100 9.32 -7.86 -5.14
CA PRO A 100 10.48 -7.36 -5.86
C PRO A 100 10.22 -5.89 -6.23
N VAL A 101 10.26 -4.99 -5.23
CA VAL A 101 10.09 -3.54 -5.45
C VAL A 101 11.38 -2.85 -5.83
#